data_AF-A0A6N7GP31-F1
#
_entry.id   AF-A0A6N7GP31-F1
#
_cell.length_a   1.000
_cell.length_b   1.000
_cell.length_c   1.000
_cell.angle_alpha   90.00
_cell.angle_beta   90.00
_cell.angle_gamma   90.00
#
_symmetry.space_group_name_H-M   'P 1'
#
loop_
_entity.id
_entity.type
_entity.pdbx_description
1 polymer ?
#
loop_
_entity_poly.entity_id
_entity_poly.type
_entity_poly.pdbx_seq_one_letter_code
_entity_poly.pdbx_strand_id
1 'polypeptide(L)'
;MAAWLRQSTAVNVLMGPFISSADGVTALGALSITQGDCLLQKNGGGVAAKNDGSSATHQTWGWYLVPLNATDTNTLGPLLLFIPEAGAIQVWREFMVVPQQVYDSLVAGTDNLQVDTIQAAGTAWNSGAIGAATLAADTITAAKIAADAIGASELAADAVNEIADGVLDRANGVETGLTFRQWLRLAASALFGKASGLDTTTAIYRDVNDTKDRITATVDVNGNRSAVTRDAT
;
A
#
# COMPACT_ATOMS: atom_id res chain seq x y z
N MET A 1 6.90 -36.88 -6.79
CA MET A 1 6.45 -35.75 -5.94
C MET A 1 5.02 -36.06 -5.52
N ALA A 2 4.71 -35.99 -4.22
CA ALA A 2 3.35 -36.25 -3.74
C ALA A 2 2.39 -35.16 -4.27
N ALA A 3 1.23 -35.56 -4.78
CA ALA A 3 0.22 -34.60 -5.24
C ALA A 3 -0.44 -33.91 -4.04
N TRP A 4 -0.66 -32.60 -4.13
CA TRP A 4 -1.26 -31.82 -3.05
C TRP A 4 -2.78 -31.90 -3.09
N LEU A 5 -3.38 -32.07 -1.91
CA LEU A 5 -4.83 -32.09 -1.71
C LEU A 5 -5.21 -30.95 -0.77
N ARG A 6 -6.33 -30.29 -1.07
CA ARG A 6 -6.93 -29.29 -0.21
C ARG A 6 -7.56 -29.96 1.01
N GLN A 7 -7.23 -29.51 2.21
CA GLN A 7 -7.78 -30.07 3.46
C GLN A 7 -9.32 -30.06 3.47
N SER A 8 -9.91 -31.13 4.00
CA SER A 8 -11.36 -31.26 4.22
C SER A 8 -12.20 -30.99 2.97
N THR A 9 -11.70 -31.37 1.80
CA THR A 9 -12.34 -31.15 0.51
C THR A 9 -12.46 -32.47 -0.24
N ALA A 10 -13.63 -32.73 -0.82
CA ALA A 10 -13.84 -33.92 -1.65
C ALA A 10 -13.05 -33.81 -2.96
N VAL A 11 -12.47 -34.92 -3.40
CA VAL A 11 -11.61 -34.97 -4.59
C VAL A 11 -11.59 -36.38 -5.17
N ASN A 12 -11.53 -36.49 -6.49
CA ASN A 12 -11.30 -37.76 -7.16
C ASN A 12 -9.79 -37.92 -7.42
N VAL A 13 -9.20 -38.98 -6.88
CA VAL A 13 -7.78 -39.27 -7.08
C VAL A 13 -7.59 -40.47 -8.02
N LEU A 14 -6.75 -40.32 -9.02
CA LEU A 14 -6.55 -41.36 -10.04
C LEU A 14 -5.56 -42.42 -9.58
N MET A 15 -5.96 -43.64 -9.25
CA MET A 15 -5.12 -44.75 -8.78
C MET A 15 -4.85 -45.76 -9.89
N GLY A 16 -3.63 -46.31 -9.95
CA GLY A 16 -3.25 -47.32 -10.93
C GLY A 16 -1.86 -47.09 -11.52
N PRO A 17 -1.56 -47.74 -12.67
CA PRO A 17 -2.40 -48.74 -13.30
C PRO A 17 -2.51 -50.01 -12.43
N PHE A 18 -3.70 -50.60 -12.35
CA PHE A 18 -3.92 -51.91 -11.75
C PHE A 18 -3.56 -52.98 -12.76
N ILE A 19 -2.52 -53.75 -12.44
CA ILE A 19 -1.95 -54.79 -13.30
C ILE A 19 -2.24 -56.15 -12.68
N SER A 20 -2.54 -57.15 -13.49
CA SER A 20 -2.84 -58.50 -13.02
C SER A 20 -1.69 -59.08 -12.21
N SER A 21 -2.02 -59.66 -11.04
CA SER A 21 -1.06 -60.40 -10.23
C SER A 21 -0.65 -61.74 -10.85
N ALA A 22 -1.35 -62.21 -11.90
CA ALA A 22 -1.05 -63.46 -12.57
C ALA A 22 0.12 -63.35 -13.56
N ASP A 23 0.21 -62.23 -14.28
CA ASP A 23 1.21 -62.03 -15.34
C ASP A 23 2.10 -60.80 -15.15
N GLY A 24 1.73 -59.89 -14.24
CA GLY A 24 2.47 -58.66 -13.98
C GLY A 24 2.51 -57.68 -15.15
N VAL A 25 1.67 -57.85 -16.17
CA VAL A 25 1.69 -57.02 -17.39
C VAL A 25 0.28 -56.57 -17.84
N THR A 26 -0.76 -57.39 -17.65
CA THR A 26 -2.10 -57.10 -18.17
C THR A 26 -2.83 -56.07 -17.30
N ALA A 27 -3.25 -54.95 -17.88
CA ALA A 27 -4.08 -53.96 -17.20
C ALA A 27 -5.51 -54.46 -16.97
N LEU A 28 -6.02 -54.30 -15.75
CA LEU A 28 -7.36 -54.76 -15.37
C LEU A 28 -8.38 -53.62 -15.43
N GLY A 29 -9.48 -53.83 -16.17
CA GLY A 29 -10.53 -52.82 -16.37
C GLY A 29 -11.89 -53.16 -15.74
N ALA A 30 -12.01 -54.30 -15.06
CA ALA A 30 -13.25 -54.81 -14.49
C ALA A 30 -13.17 -55.11 -12.98
N LEU A 31 -12.21 -54.50 -12.28
CA LEU A 31 -12.09 -54.59 -10.83
C LEU A 31 -13.27 -53.89 -10.12
N SER A 32 -13.73 -54.49 -9.03
CA SER A 32 -14.80 -53.98 -8.17
C SER A 32 -14.19 -53.37 -6.90
N ILE A 33 -13.45 -52.27 -7.06
CA ILE A 33 -12.77 -51.61 -5.94
C ILE A 33 -13.80 -50.85 -5.10
N THR A 34 -14.21 -51.44 -3.97
CA THR A 34 -15.20 -50.87 -3.06
C THR A 34 -14.56 -49.97 -2.00
N GLN A 35 -15.37 -49.42 -1.10
CA GLN A 35 -14.88 -48.61 0.02
C GLN A 35 -13.86 -49.37 0.87
N GLY A 36 -14.13 -50.64 1.18
CA GLY A 36 -13.29 -51.46 2.07
C GLY A 36 -11.89 -51.72 1.51
N ASP A 37 -11.76 -51.71 0.17
CA ASP A 37 -10.50 -51.97 -0.53
C ASP A 37 -9.59 -50.73 -0.57
N CYS A 38 -10.14 -49.54 -0.34
CA CYS A 38 -9.40 -48.29 -0.34
C CYS A 38 -8.94 -47.91 1.07
N LEU A 39 -7.70 -48.24 1.42
CA LEU A 39 -7.15 -48.03 2.75
C LEU A 39 -6.30 -46.74 2.83
N LEU A 40 -6.65 -45.86 3.76
CA LEU A 40 -5.95 -44.60 4.02
C LEU A 40 -5.11 -44.68 5.29
N GLN A 41 -3.88 -44.16 5.19
CA GLN A 41 -3.06 -43.80 6.34
C GLN A 41 -2.92 -42.28 6.40
N LYS A 42 -3.40 -41.67 7.48
CA LYS A 42 -3.48 -40.21 7.61
C LYS A 42 -2.40 -39.71 8.57
N ASN A 43 -1.42 -38.98 8.04
CA ASN A 43 -0.30 -38.39 8.78
C ASN A 43 0.38 -39.36 9.77
N GLY A 44 0.69 -40.58 9.31
CA GLY A 44 1.31 -41.63 10.13
C GLY A 44 0.37 -42.31 11.13
N GLY A 45 -0.93 -42.02 11.10
CA GLY A 45 -1.94 -42.68 11.92
C GLY A 45 -2.20 -44.15 11.53
N GLY A 46 -3.19 -44.76 12.18
CA GLY A 46 -3.66 -46.10 11.84
C GLY A 46 -4.26 -46.17 10.43
N VAL A 47 -4.11 -47.32 9.79
CA VAL A 47 -4.70 -47.59 8.47
C VAL A 47 -6.17 -47.93 8.64
N ALA A 48 -7.04 -47.26 7.88
CA ALA A 48 -8.48 -47.52 7.88
C ALA A 48 -9.05 -47.36 6.46
N ALA A 49 -10.19 -47.99 6.17
CA ALA A 49 -10.89 -47.76 4.90
C ALA A 49 -11.25 -46.27 4.74
N LYS A 50 -11.31 -45.80 3.50
CA LYS A 50 -11.79 -44.45 3.18
C LYS A 50 -13.22 -44.28 3.70
N ASN A 51 -13.53 -43.07 4.14
CA ASN A 51 -14.83 -42.67 4.64
C ASN A 51 -15.86 -42.51 3.53
N ASP A 52 -15.47 -42.06 2.33
CA ASP A 52 -16.39 -41.99 1.21
C ASP A 52 -16.93 -43.38 0.84
N GLY A 53 -18.25 -43.55 0.78
CA GLY A 53 -18.90 -44.86 0.56
C GLY A 53 -18.92 -45.33 -0.90
N SER A 54 -18.49 -44.51 -1.85
CA SER A 54 -18.60 -44.81 -3.29
C SER A 54 -17.45 -45.71 -3.75
N SER A 55 -17.73 -46.63 -4.67
CA SER A 55 -16.70 -47.47 -5.31
C SER A 55 -15.83 -46.67 -6.29
N ALA A 56 -14.63 -47.15 -6.59
CA ALA A 56 -13.79 -46.54 -7.60
C ALA A 56 -14.38 -46.74 -9.00
N THR A 57 -14.19 -45.76 -9.88
CA THR A 57 -14.69 -45.81 -11.26
C THR A 57 -13.53 -46.05 -12.23
N HIS A 58 -13.59 -47.12 -13.03
CA HIS A 58 -12.59 -47.39 -14.05
C HIS A 58 -12.48 -46.22 -15.04
N GLN A 59 -11.27 -45.92 -15.47
CA GLN A 59 -10.96 -44.98 -16.54
C GLN A 59 -10.46 -45.76 -17.75
N THR A 60 -9.16 -45.78 -17.98
CA THR A 60 -8.54 -46.43 -19.12
C THR A 60 -7.20 -47.01 -18.69
N TRP A 61 -6.73 -48.06 -19.37
CA TRP A 61 -5.43 -48.69 -19.10
C TRP A 61 -5.21 -49.11 -17.63
N GLY A 62 -6.27 -49.58 -16.97
CA GLY A 62 -6.22 -50.01 -15.57
C GLY A 62 -6.13 -48.88 -14.56
N TRP A 63 -6.36 -47.63 -14.96
CA TRP A 63 -6.50 -46.52 -14.01
C TRP A 63 -7.93 -46.41 -13.50
N TYR A 64 -8.09 -46.10 -12.21
CA TYR A 64 -9.37 -45.94 -11.54
C TYR A 64 -9.44 -44.61 -10.81
N LEU A 65 -10.53 -43.87 -10.93
CA LEU A 65 -10.81 -42.71 -10.09
C LEU A 65 -11.39 -43.17 -8.77
N VAL A 66 -10.70 -42.87 -7.67
CA VAL A 66 -11.13 -43.16 -6.31
C VAL A 66 -11.69 -41.86 -5.71
N PRO A 67 -12.98 -41.81 -5.36
CA PRO A 67 -13.56 -40.65 -4.69
C PRO A 67 -13.12 -40.63 -3.22
N LEU A 68 -12.56 -39.50 -2.80
CA LEU A 68 -12.29 -39.16 -1.41
C LEU A 68 -13.23 -38.01 -1.01
N ASN A 69 -13.77 -38.06 0.20
CA ASN A 69 -14.61 -36.98 0.73
C ASN A 69 -13.83 -36.06 1.70
N ALA A 70 -14.53 -35.10 2.30
CA ALA A 70 -13.92 -34.19 3.27
C ALA A 70 -13.33 -34.89 4.49
N THR A 71 -13.93 -35.99 4.97
CA THR A 71 -13.40 -36.77 6.10
C THR A 71 -12.10 -37.46 5.72
N ASP A 72 -11.97 -37.96 4.50
CA ASP A 72 -10.75 -38.59 4.00
C ASP A 72 -9.56 -37.63 4.00
N THR A 73 -9.80 -36.36 3.67
CA THR A 73 -8.78 -35.31 3.55
C THR A 73 -8.72 -34.34 4.74
N ASN A 74 -9.36 -34.64 5.88
CA ASN A 74 -9.43 -33.69 7.02
C ASN A 74 -8.17 -33.60 7.90
N THR A 75 -7.14 -34.40 7.64
CA THR A 75 -5.90 -34.42 8.44
C THR A 75 -4.74 -33.87 7.62
N LEU A 76 -4.10 -32.81 8.11
CA LEU A 76 -2.93 -32.21 7.49
C LEU A 76 -1.73 -33.16 7.53
N GLY A 77 -0.87 -33.09 6.51
CA GLY A 77 0.33 -33.90 6.38
C GLY A 77 0.21 -35.00 5.32
N PRO A 78 1.14 -35.97 5.31
CA PRO A 78 1.16 -37.06 4.34
C PRO A 78 -0.11 -37.92 4.43
N LEU A 79 -0.68 -38.25 3.28
CA LEU A 79 -1.80 -39.18 3.13
C LEU A 79 -1.36 -40.30 2.19
N LEU A 80 -1.30 -41.53 2.69
CA LEU A 80 -1.01 -42.70 1.86
C LEU A 80 -2.31 -43.44 1.58
N LEU A 81 -2.57 -43.75 0.31
CA LEU A 81 -3.70 -44.57 -0.13
C LEU A 81 -3.16 -45.89 -0.68
N PHE A 82 -3.60 -46.99 -0.10
CA PHE A 82 -3.28 -48.36 -0.50
C PHE A 82 -4.54 -49.05 -1.01
N ILE A 83 -4.42 -49.79 -2.10
CA ILE A 83 -5.52 -50.59 -2.66
C ILE A 83 -5.01 -52.00 -2.97
N PRO A 84 -5.09 -52.93 -2.00
CA PRO A 84 -4.73 -54.32 -2.19
C PRO A 84 -5.91 -55.12 -2.79
N GLU A 85 -6.38 -54.72 -3.97
CA GLU A 85 -7.49 -55.38 -4.66
C GLU A 85 -7.11 -56.78 -5.15
N ALA A 86 -7.98 -57.77 -4.93
CA ALA A 86 -7.72 -59.14 -5.34
C ALA A 86 -7.58 -59.25 -6.87
N GLY A 87 -6.61 -60.06 -7.32
CA GLY A 87 -6.32 -60.24 -8.73
C GLY A 87 -5.42 -59.15 -9.35
N ALA A 88 -5.14 -58.06 -8.63
CA ALA A 88 -4.18 -57.03 -9.03
C ALA A 88 -2.92 -57.06 -8.15
N ILE A 89 -1.80 -56.57 -8.69
CA ILE A 89 -0.64 -56.18 -7.90
C ILE A 89 -1.02 -54.97 -7.03
N GLN A 90 -0.56 -54.95 -5.78
CA GLN A 90 -0.87 -53.88 -4.84
C GLN A 90 -0.46 -52.50 -5.38
N VAL A 91 -1.41 -51.58 -5.41
CA VAL A 91 -1.20 -50.19 -5.82
C VAL A 91 -1.21 -49.31 -4.58
N TRP A 92 -0.26 -48.37 -4.49
CA TRP A 92 -0.27 -47.34 -3.46
C TRP A 92 0.22 -46.00 -4.01
N ARG A 93 -0.24 -44.91 -3.41
CA ARG A 93 0.26 -43.56 -3.71
C ARG A 93 0.23 -42.65 -2.49
N GLU A 94 1.21 -41.78 -2.42
CA GLU A 94 1.32 -40.71 -1.43
C GLU A 94 0.77 -39.37 -1.96
N PHE A 95 0.08 -38.64 -1.07
CA PHE A 95 -0.40 -37.28 -1.25
C PHE A 95 0.02 -36.42 -0.05
N MET A 96 -0.05 -35.10 -0.22
CA MET A 96 0.14 -34.15 0.87
C MET A 96 -1.15 -33.35 1.07
N VAL A 97 -1.77 -33.47 2.25
CA VAL A 97 -2.91 -32.62 2.62
C VAL A 97 -2.39 -31.33 3.22
N VAL A 98 -2.62 -30.21 2.54
CA VAL A 98 -2.19 -28.88 2.97
C VAL A 98 -3.38 -28.05 3.46
N PRO A 99 -3.15 -27.04 4.34
CA PRO A 99 -4.22 -26.13 4.76
C PRO A 99 -4.95 -25.52 3.58
N GLN A 100 -6.26 -25.27 3.71
CA GLN A 100 -7.08 -24.78 2.60
C GLN A 100 -6.52 -23.49 1.97
N GLN A 101 -6.14 -22.53 2.80
CA GLN A 101 -5.60 -21.23 2.34
C GLN A 101 -4.26 -21.40 1.59
N VAL A 102 -3.42 -22.36 2.02
CA VAL A 102 -2.15 -22.67 1.35
C VAL A 102 -2.40 -23.28 -0.02
N TYR A 103 -3.36 -24.21 -0.13
CA TYR A 103 -3.77 -24.77 -1.43
C TYR A 103 -4.34 -23.69 -2.34
N ASP A 104 -5.22 -22.85 -1.82
CA ASP A 104 -5.90 -21.81 -2.59
C ASP A 104 -4.91 -20.77 -3.12
N SER A 105 -3.86 -20.47 -2.34
CA SER A 105 -2.79 -19.56 -2.72
C SER A 105 -1.80 -20.15 -3.74
N LEU A 106 -1.39 -21.41 -3.57
CA LEU A 106 -0.31 -22.01 -4.36
C LEU A 106 -0.78 -22.78 -5.58
N VAL A 107 -1.99 -23.33 -5.54
CA VAL A 107 -2.52 -24.23 -6.56
C VAL A 107 -3.76 -23.66 -7.23
N ALA A 108 -4.73 -23.14 -6.47
CA ALA A 108 -5.98 -22.65 -7.05
C ALA A 108 -5.88 -21.23 -7.63
N GLY A 109 -4.94 -20.41 -7.12
CA GLY A 109 -4.78 -19.01 -7.52
C GLY A 109 -5.96 -18.11 -7.10
N THR A 110 -6.76 -18.55 -6.13
CA THR A 110 -7.95 -17.83 -5.64
C THR A 110 -7.69 -17.05 -4.36
N ASP A 111 -6.51 -17.19 -3.76
CA ASP A 111 -6.08 -16.50 -2.57
C ASP A 111 -4.61 -16.04 -2.71
N ASN A 112 -4.17 -15.15 -1.82
CA ASN A 112 -2.77 -14.71 -1.74
C ASN A 112 -2.05 -15.45 -0.60
N LEU A 113 -0.77 -15.78 -0.83
CA LEU A 113 0.09 -16.28 0.26
C LEU A 113 0.16 -15.26 1.38
N GLN A 114 -0.27 -15.67 2.57
CA GLN A 114 -0.22 -14.84 3.76
C GLN A 114 1.25 -14.61 4.18
N VAL A 115 1.58 -13.36 4.49
CA VAL A 115 2.86 -12.94 5.07
C VAL A 115 2.59 -12.17 6.36
N ASP A 116 3.37 -12.46 7.41
CA ASP A 116 3.32 -11.68 8.63
C ASP A 116 3.98 -10.32 8.38
N THR A 117 3.21 -9.24 8.56
CA THR A 117 3.66 -7.86 8.39
C THR A 117 4.79 -7.49 9.36
N ILE A 118 4.89 -8.15 10.52
CA ILE A 118 5.98 -7.99 11.50
C ILE A 118 7.29 -8.58 10.93
N GLN A 119 7.23 -9.72 10.23
CA GLN A 119 8.40 -10.32 9.58
C GLN A 119 8.75 -9.63 8.25
N ALA A 120 7.76 -9.08 7.54
CA ALA A 120 7.94 -8.31 6.30
C ALA A 120 8.56 -6.91 6.52
N ALA A 121 8.60 -6.42 7.77
CA ALA A 121 9.32 -5.20 8.14
C ALA A 121 10.85 -5.32 7.96
N GLY A 122 11.37 -6.53 7.71
CA GLY A 122 12.74 -6.75 7.25
C GLY A 122 12.90 -6.37 5.77
N THR A 123 13.26 -5.11 5.50
CA THR A 123 13.72 -4.56 4.20
C THR A 123 12.74 -4.52 3.02
N ALA A 124 11.75 -5.39 2.90
CA ALA A 124 10.89 -5.45 1.69
C ALA A 124 9.93 -4.25 1.54
N TRP A 125 9.62 -3.53 2.63
CA TRP A 125 8.69 -2.41 2.62
C TRP A 125 9.31 -1.04 2.93
N ASN A 126 10.64 -0.94 3.08
CA ASN A 126 11.29 0.28 3.58
C ASN A 126 12.20 1.01 2.58
N SER A 127 11.78 1.10 1.32
CA SER A 127 12.32 2.09 0.38
C SER A 127 11.23 2.46 -0.63
N GLY A 128 10.55 3.59 -0.43
CA GLY A 128 9.57 4.12 -1.39
C GLY A 128 8.13 3.59 -1.28
N ALA A 129 7.79 2.81 -0.25
CA ALA A 129 6.40 2.38 -0.03
C ALA A 129 5.45 3.55 0.34
N ILE A 130 6.00 4.64 0.86
CA ILE A 130 5.26 5.91 1.06
C ILE A 130 5.65 6.88 -0.05
N GLY A 131 5.02 6.73 -1.22
CA GLY A 131 5.07 7.69 -2.33
C GLY A 131 3.79 8.53 -2.43
N ALA A 132 3.72 9.43 -3.43
CA ALA A 132 2.54 10.26 -3.64
C ALA A 132 1.24 9.46 -3.87
N ALA A 133 1.34 8.28 -4.50
CA ALA A 133 0.19 7.41 -4.75
C ALA A 133 -0.31 6.66 -3.50
N THR A 134 0.54 6.50 -2.49
CA THR A 134 0.17 5.84 -1.22
C THR A 134 -0.31 6.83 -0.15
N LEU A 135 -0.08 8.12 -0.36
CA LEU A 135 -0.73 9.19 0.41
C LEU A 135 -2.05 9.54 -0.28
N ALA A 136 -3.13 8.89 0.12
CA ALA A 136 -4.47 9.27 -0.33
C ALA A 136 -4.74 10.76 -0.02
N ALA A 137 -5.73 11.36 -0.70
CA ALA A 137 -6.21 12.69 -0.35
C ALA A 137 -6.53 12.74 1.15
N ASP A 138 -6.17 13.87 1.80
CA ASP A 138 -6.37 14.10 3.23
C ASP A 138 -5.66 13.10 4.17
N THR A 139 -4.62 12.39 3.72
CA THR A 139 -3.84 11.50 4.62
C THR A 139 -3.15 12.29 5.73
N ILE A 140 -2.63 13.48 5.42
CA ILE A 140 -2.00 14.38 6.39
C ILE A 140 -2.97 15.52 6.69
N THR A 141 -3.87 15.31 7.64
CA THR A 141 -4.76 16.37 8.17
C THR A 141 -4.10 17.10 9.34
N ALA A 142 -4.70 18.23 9.74
CA ALA A 142 -4.29 18.94 10.95
C ALA A 142 -4.27 18.04 12.20
N ALA A 143 -5.20 17.09 12.33
CA ALA A 143 -5.23 16.15 13.44
C ALA A 143 -4.07 15.14 13.43
N LYS A 144 -3.41 14.95 12.29
CA LYS A 144 -2.23 14.08 12.14
C LYS A 144 -0.92 14.82 12.35
N ILE A 145 -0.93 16.15 12.29
CA ILE A 145 0.20 16.99 12.67
C ILE A 145 0.05 17.29 14.16
N ALA A 146 0.76 16.56 15.00
CA ALA A 146 0.75 16.83 16.44
C ALA A 146 1.25 18.26 16.72
N ALA A 147 0.87 18.79 17.88
CA ALA A 147 1.44 20.05 18.35
C ALA A 147 2.97 19.95 18.34
N ASP A 148 3.64 21.01 17.87
CA ASP A 148 5.09 21.12 17.76
C ASP A 148 5.77 20.07 16.87
N ALA A 149 5.01 19.34 16.04
CA ALA A 149 5.56 18.36 15.11
C ALA A 149 6.40 18.99 13.97
N ILE A 150 6.18 20.26 13.66
CA ILE A 150 6.91 21.02 12.65
C ILE A 150 7.78 22.05 13.36
N GLY A 151 9.07 21.74 13.50
CA GLY A 151 10.06 22.62 14.08
C GLY A 151 10.84 23.41 13.03
N ALA A 152 11.84 24.15 13.51
CA ALA A 152 12.68 24.99 12.65
C ALA A 152 13.52 24.18 11.64
N SER A 153 13.89 22.94 11.95
CA SER A 153 14.63 22.07 11.03
C SER A 153 13.78 21.59 9.86
N GLU A 154 12.46 21.47 10.06
CA GLU A 154 11.51 21.03 9.04
C GLU A 154 11.04 22.20 8.15
N LEU A 155 11.16 23.44 8.65
CA LEU A 155 10.85 24.67 7.93
C LEU A 155 12.07 25.16 7.15
N ALA A 156 12.06 24.96 5.83
CA ALA A 156 13.10 25.51 4.97
C ALA A 156 13.12 27.04 5.02
N ALA A 157 14.32 27.63 5.08
CA ALA A 157 14.50 29.08 5.15
C ALA A 157 13.81 29.82 3.98
N ASP A 158 13.85 29.25 2.77
CA ASP A 158 13.22 29.84 1.59
C ASP A 158 11.69 29.93 1.72
N ALA A 159 11.05 28.92 2.32
CA ALA A 159 9.61 28.93 2.55
C ALA A 159 9.21 30.03 3.56
N VAL A 160 10.01 30.22 4.61
CA VAL A 160 9.79 31.29 5.60
C VAL A 160 9.98 32.67 4.95
N ASN A 161 11.00 32.84 4.11
CA ASN A 161 11.23 34.08 3.36
C ASN A 161 10.08 34.40 2.41
N GLU A 162 9.58 33.40 1.68
CA GLU A 162 8.42 33.57 0.78
C GLU A 162 7.18 34.05 1.52
N ILE A 163 6.91 33.51 2.72
CA ILE A 163 5.80 33.98 3.58
C ILE A 163 6.03 35.44 4.00
N ALA A 164 7.24 35.77 4.47
CA ALA A 164 7.56 37.12 4.93
C ALA A 164 7.40 38.16 3.81
N ASP A 165 7.94 37.87 2.62
CA ASP A 165 7.80 38.74 1.45
C ASP A 165 6.34 38.83 0.98
N GLY A 166 5.62 37.72 0.97
CA GLY A 166 4.20 37.70 0.63
C GLY A 166 3.32 38.54 1.57
N VAL A 167 3.71 38.69 2.84
CA VAL A 167 3.06 39.60 3.79
C VAL A 167 3.45 41.05 3.50
N LEU A 168 4.74 41.34 3.32
CA LEU A 168 5.25 42.69 3.10
C LEU A 168 4.76 43.30 1.78
N ASP A 169 4.64 42.47 0.74
CA ASP A 169 4.31 42.86 -0.62
C ASP A 169 2.88 42.47 -1.03
N ARG A 170 2.03 42.14 -0.05
CA ARG A 170 0.60 41.90 -0.29
C ARG A 170 -0.03 43.11 -0.98
N ALA A 171 -0.57 42.90 -2.17
CA ALA A 171 -1.33 43.92 -2.90
C ALA A 171 -2.49 44.43 -2.04
N ASN A 172 -2.68 45.75 -2.01
CA ASN A 172 -3.66 46.43 -1.17
C ASN A 172 -3.54 46.08 0.33
N GLY A 173 -2.34 45.74 0.81
CA GLY A 173 -2.11 45.32 2.19
C GLY A 173 -2.34 46.42 3.23
N VAL A 174 -2.34 47.69 2.82
CA VAL A 174 -2.66 48.84 3.69
C VAL A 174 -3.82 49.64 3.12
N GLU A 175 -3.68 50.09 1.88
CA GLU A 175 -4.69 50.84 1.14
C GLU A 175 -4.70 50.35 -0.31
N THR A 176 -5.73 50.67 -1.08
CA THR A 176 -5.75 50.34 -2.51
C THR A 176 -4.49 50.91 -3.21
N GLY A 177 -3.73 50.04 -3.87
CA GLY A 177 -2.48 50.37 -4.54
C GLY A 177 -1.24 50.51 -3.63
N LEU A 178 -1.32 50.17 -2.34
CA LEU A 178 -0.20 50.23 -1.42
C LEU A 178 0.02 48.91 -0.65
N THR A 179 1.23 48.37 -0.77
CA THR A 179 1.70 47.26 0.09
C THR A 179 2.16 47.77 1.45
N PHE A 180 2.31 46.87 2.42
CA PHE A 180 2.83 47.23 3.74
C PHE A 180 4.28 47.75 3.66
N ARG A 181 5.11 47.12 2.82
CA ARG A 181 6.48 47.58 2.55
C ARG A 181 6.52 48.98 1.95
N GLN A 182 5.67 49.24 0.96
CA GLN A 182 5.54 50.54 0.31
C GLN A 182 5.09 51.62 1.29
N TRP A 183 4.09 51.32 2.12
CA TRP A 183 3.63 52.23 3.15
C TRP A 183 4.73 52.56 4.17
N LEU A 184 5.47 51.55 4.66
CA LEU A 184 6.58 51.75 5.59
C LEU A 184 7.69 52.62 4.99
N ARG A 185 8.00 52.48 3.69
CA ARG A 185 8.97 53.35 3.01
C ARG A 185 8.52 54.81 3.01
N LEU A 186 7.24 55.06 2.70
CA LEU A 186 6.68 56.41 2.69
C LEU A 186 6.65 57.01 4.11
N ALA A 187 6.21 56.24 5.10
CA ALA A 187 6.22 56.66 6.49
C ALA A 187 7.65 57.00 6.96
N ALA A 188 8.61 56.10 6.71
CA ALA A 188 10.00 56.31 7.09
C ALA A 188 10.60 57.58 6.47
N SER A 189 10.22 57.94 5.23
CA SER A 189 10.69 59.18 4.62
C SER A 189 10.20 60.43 5.36
N ALA A 190 8.95 60.44 5.82
CA ALA A 190 8.38 61.57 6.54
C ALA A 190 8.91 61.67 7.99
N LEU A 191 9.20 60.53 8.62
CA LEU A 191 9.60 60.43 10.02
C LEU A 191 11.11 60.55 10.25
N PHE A 192 11.90 59.95 9.37
CA PHE A 192 13.35 59.77 9.56
C PHE A 192 14.19 60.29 8.40
N GLY A 193 13.56 60.61 7.26
CA GLY A 193 14.22 61.13 6.07
C GLY A 193 14.61 62.60 6.20
N LYS A 194 15.57 63.04 5.36
CA LYS A 194 15.85 64.48 5.23
C LYS A 194 14.68 65.19 4.58
N ALA A 195 14.35 66.38 5.10
CA ALA A 195 13.41 67.29 4.49
C ALA A 195 14.14 68.42 3.73
N SER A 196 13.60 68.84 2.60
CA SER A 196 14.10 69.98 1.81
C SER A 196 12.95 70.83 1.28
N GLY A 197 13.22 72.10 1.01
CA GLY A 197 12.25 73.05 0.44
C GLY A 197 11.11 73.44 1.38
N LEU A 198 11.24 73.24 2.69
CA LEU A 198 10.19 73.54 3.68
C LEU A 198 9.86 75.04 3.80
N ASP A 199 10.77 75.92 3.40
CA ASP A 199 10.58 77.37 3.29
C ASP A 199 10.10 77.82 1.90
N THR A 200 9.82 76.86 1.01
CA THR A 200 9.32 77.08 -0.34
C THR A 200 7.90 76.55 -0.49
N THR A 201 7.32 76.64 -1.70
CA THR A 201 6.02 76.02 -2.01
C THR A 201 6.09 74.51 -2.24
N THR A 202 7.29 73.90 -2.20
CA THR A 202 7.50 72.47 -2.46
C THR A 202 8.28 71.81 -1.32
N ALA A 203 7.57 71.09 -0.45
CA ALA A 203 8.16 70.31 0.61
C ALA A 203 8.52 68.91 0.11
N ILE A 204 9.78 68.49 0.29
CA ILE A 204 10.29 67.19 -0.16
C ILE A 204 10.77 66.40 1.05
N TYR A 205 10.36 65.14 1.16
CA TYR A 205 10.85 64.17 2.13
C TYR A 205 11.55 63.02 1.41
N ARG A 206 12.81 62.81 1.76
CA ARG A 206 13.70 61.86 1.10
C ARG A 206 13.71 60.52 1.83
N ASP A 207 14.13 59.46 1.16
CA ASP A 207 14.39 58.19 1.83
C ASP A 207 15.51 58.33 2.88
N VAL A 208 15.60 57.36 3.78
CA VAL A 208 16.56 57.39 4.91
C VAL A 208 18.02 57.43 4.42
N ASN A 209 18.30 56.88 3.23
CA ASN A 209 19.62 56.90 2.62
C ASN A 209 19.90 58.16 1.78
N ASP A 210 18.95 59.10 1.70
CA ASP A 210 19.05 60.37 0.95
C ASP A 210 19.27 60.20 -0.57
N THR A 211 18.87 59.07 -1.13
CA THR A 211 19.03 58.73 -2.55
C THR A 211 17.83 59.09 -3.41
N LYS A 212 16.64 59.23 -2.82
CA LYS A 212 15.38 59.33 -3.55
C LYS A 212 14.34 60.17 -2.83
N ASP A 213 13.66 61.04 -3.57
CA ASP A 213 12.47 61.75 -3.08
C ASP A 213 11.29 60.79 -3.01
N ARG A 214 10.73 60.63 -1.81
CA ARG A 214 9.65 59.67 -1.53
C ARG A 214 8.30 60.34 -1.43
N ILE A 215 8.25 61.52 -0.84
CA ILE A 215 7.04 62.35 -0.73
C ILE A 215 7.41 63.76 -1.16
N THR A 216 6.69 64.27 -2.17
CA THR A 216 6.78 65.66 -2.60
C THR A 216 5.41 66.28 -2.48
N ALA A 217 5.28 67.37 -1.72
CA ALA A 217 4.03 68.04 -1.47
C ALA A 217 4.10 69.51 -1.85
N THR A 218 3.06 69.99 -2.56
CA THR A 218 2.83 71.42 -2.72
C THR A 218 2.24 71.96 -1.42
N VAL A 219 2.88 72.97 -0.85
CA VAL A 219 2.47 73.58 0.42
C VAL A 219 2.15 75.05 0.27
N ASP A 220 1.20 75.51 1.08
CA ASP A 220 0.96 76.95 1.28
C ASP A 220 1.96 77.54 2.30
N VAL A 221 1.83 78.84 2.58
CA VAL A 221 2.69 79.56 3.55
C VAL A 221 2.57 79.01 4.98
N ASN A 222 1.51 78.28 5.30
CA ASN A 222 1.30 77.66 6.62
C ASN A 222 1.78 76.20 6.66
N GLY A 223 2.32 75.67 5.57
CA GLY A 223 2.75 74.27 5.45
C GLY A 223 1.60 73.29 5.17
N ASN A 224 0.38 73.76 4.88
CA ASN A 224 -0.73 72.89 4.52
C ASN A 224 -0.52 72.28 3.14
N ARG A 225 -0.72 70.98 3.01
CA ARG A 225 -0.50 70.25 1.74
C ARG A 225 -1.74 70.32 0.86
N SER A 226 -1.59 70.84 -0.36
CA SER A 226 -2.67 70.93 -1.37
C SER A 226 -2.58 69.83 -2.45
N ALA A 227 -1.39 69.27 -2.66
CA ALA A 227 -1.15 68.12 -3.53
C ALA A 227 0.02 67.29 -2.98
N VAL A 228 -0.03 65.96 -3.11
CA VAL A 228 1.02 65.06 -2.62
C VAL A 228 1.32 63.99 -3.67
N THR A 229 2.56 63.97 -4.13
CA THR A 229 3.11 62.91 -4.98
C THR A 229 3.90 61.95 -4.09
N ARG A 230 3.74 60.64 -4.32
CA ARG A 230 4.36 59.58 -3.54
C ARG A 230 5.11 58.62 -4.47
N ASP A 231 6.33 58.28 -4.11
CA ASP A 231 7.08 57.20 -4.75
C ASP A 231 7.44 56.14 -3.70
N ALA A 232 6.68 55.04 -3.72
CA ALA A 232 6.84 53.95 -2.78
C ALA A 232 7.78 52.82 -3.25
N THR A 233 8.39 52.98 -4.44
CA THR A 233 9.24 51.94 -5.08
C THR A 233 10.64 51.88 -4.50
#